data_AF-A0A2K1XUY8-F1
#
_entry.id   AF-A0A2K1XUY8-F1
#
_cell.length_a   1.000
_cell.length_b   1.000
_cell.length_c   1.000
_cell.angle_alpha   90.00
_cell.angle_beta   90.00
_cell.angle_gamma   90.00
#
_symmetry.space_group_name_H-M   'P 1'
#
loop_
_entity.id
_entity.type
_entity.pdbx_description
1 polymer ?
#
loop_
_entity_poly.entity_id
_entity_poly.type
_entity_poly.pdbx_seq_one_letter_code
_entity_poly.pdbx_strand_id
1 'polypeptide(L)'
;MAKLEPKQRTEMTRRKKLKYVDFVQVVPIYVVVCFSSVYRYAKENSGPLKPGVRTVEDTVRTVIGPVHDKFHDVPFQLLKFVDHKIDESLRELDRQVPSQIHK
;
A
#
# COMPACT_ATOMS: atom_id res chain seq x y z
N MET A 1 4.99 -31.41 -17.57
CA MET A 1 4.53 -30.49 -16.51
C MET A 1 5.20 -30.89 -15.21
N ALA A 2 6.26 -30.19 -14.79
CA ALA A 2 6.98 -30.52 -13.55
C ALA A 2 6.23 -29.96 -12.33
N LYS A 3 5.90 -30.85 -11.39
CA LYS A 3 5.25 -30.56 -10.12
C LYS A 3 6.25 -29.85 -9.20
N LEU A 4 6.03 -28.58 -8.92
CA LEU A 4 6.90 -27.79 -8.03
C LEU A 4 6.68 -28.20 -6.57
N GLU A 5 7.76 -28.54 -5.89
CA GLU A 5 7.80 -29.01 -4.49
C GLU A 5 7.32 -27.93 -3.48
N PRO A 6 6.69 -28.34 -2.36
CA PRO A 6 6.09 -27.43 -1.38
C PRO A 6 7.11 -26.51 -0.68
N LYS A 7 8.38 -26.90 -0.61
CA LYS A 7 9.45 -26.13 0.05
C LYS A 7 9.78 -24.82 -0.69
N GLN A 8 9.77 -24.83 -2.03
CA GLN A 8 9.97 -23.63 -2.86
C GLN A 8 8.78 -22.67 -2.80
N ARG A 9 7.56 -23.20 -2.65
CA ARG A 9 6.35 -22.38 -2.50
C ARG A 9 6.38 -21.57 -1.20
N THR A 10 6.89 -22.15 -0.12
CA THR A 10 6.96 -21.50 1.20
C THR A 10 8.06 -20.46 1.27
N GLU A 11 9.23 -20.69 0.66
CA GLU A 11 10.30 -19.67 0.59
C GLU A 11 9.95 -18.50 -0.33
N MET A 12 9.31 -18.74 -1.49
CA MET A 12 8.82 -17.65 -2.33
C MET A 12 7.72 -16.82 -1.67
N THR A 13 6.90 -17.43 -0.82
CA THR A 13 5.85 -16.74 -0.06
C THR A 13 6.43 -15.95 1.11
N ARG A 14 7.44 -16.50 1.82
CA ARG A 14 8.18 -15.79 2.88
C ARG A 14 8.98 -14.60 2.37
N ARG A 15 9.53 -14.66 1.15
CA ARG A 15 10.32 -13.56 0.55
C ARG A 15 9.48 -12.40 0.00
N LYS A 16 8.15 -12.43 0.08
CA LYS A 16 7.27 -11.45 -0.58
C LYS A 16 6.37 -10.63 0.35
N LYS A 17 6.44 -10.87 1.66
CA LYS A 17 5.68 -10.11 2.67
C LYS A 17 6.56 -9.00 3.25
N LEU A 18 6.03 -7.78 3.37
CA LEU A 18 6.70 -6.66 4.01
C LEU A 18 6.87 -6.98 5.51
N LYS A 19 8.05 -6.76 6.08
CA LYS A 19 8.39 -7.12 7.46
C LYS A 19 7.95 -6.05 8.48
N TYR A 20 8.06 -4.78 8.11
CA TYR A 20 7.83 -3.62 8.97
C TYR A 20 6.61 -2.80 8.54
N VAL A 21 6.39 -2.64 7.22
CA VAL A 21 5.34 -1.74 6.68
C VAL A 21 4.16 -2.49 6.06
N ASP A 22 3.90 -3.74 6.48
CA ASP A 22 2.78 -4.56 5.97
C ASP A 22 1.41 -3.93 6.18
N PHE A 23 1.23 -3.19 7.29
CA PHE A 23 -0.02 -2.50 7.62
C PHE A 23 -0.43 -1.47 6.56
N VAL A 24 0.53 -0.90 5.83
CA VAL A 24 0.29 0.10 4.78
C VAL A 24 -0.50 -0.48 3.61
N GLN A 25 -0.52 -1.81 3.43
CA GLN A 25 -1.37 -2.44 2.42
C GLN A 25 -2.86 -2.41 2.79
N VAL A 26 -3.19 -2.44 4.08
CA VAL A 26 -4.58 -2.54 4.55
C VAL A 26 -5.19 -1.16 4.84
N VAL A 27 -4.38 -0.20 5.29
CA VAL A 27 -4.83 1.16 5.62
C VAL A 27 -5.61 1.85 4.48
N PRO A 28 -5.16 1.84 3.20
CA PRO A 28 -5.91 2.46 2.10
C PRO A 28 -7.30 1.85 1.92
N ILE A 29 -7.45 0.54 2.13
CA ILE A 29 -8.74 -0.16 2.03
C ILE A 29 -9.69 0.37 3.10
N TYR A 30 -9.23 0.48 4.35
CA TYR A 30 -10.04 1.05 5.44
C TYR A 30 -10.45 2.49 5.16
N VAL A 31 -9.54 3.31 4.63
CA VAL A 31 -9.84 4.70 4.23
C VAL A 31 -10.93 4.71 3.16
N VAL A 32 -10.77 3.94 2.07
CA VAL A 32 -11.78 3.86 1.00
C VAL A 32 -13.14 3.41 1.55
N VAL A 33 -13.18 2.34 2.35
CA VAL A 33 -14.42 1.82 2.94
C VAL A 33 -15.08 2.87 3.84
N CYS A 34 -14.32 3.48 4.75
CA CYS A 34 -14.83 4.48 5.71
C CYS A 34 -15.41 5.72 5.00
N PHE A 35 -14.68 6.25 4.03
CA PHE A 35 -15.07 7.49 3.35
C PHE A 35 -16.04 7.27 2.19
N SER A 36 -16.18 6.04 1.66
CA SER A 36 -17.07 5.77 0.52
C SER A 36 -18.53 6.16 0.79
N SER A 37 -19.06 5.78 1.95
CA SER A 37 -20.45 6.09 2.34
C SER A 37 -20.65 7.59 2.55
N VAL A 38 -19.69 8.25 3.21
CA VAL A 38 -19.72 9.71 3.45
C VAL A 38 -19.69 10.46 2.13
N TYR A 39 -18.77 10.09 1.24
CA TYR A 39 -18.64 10.69 -0.08
C TYR A 39 -19.90 10.48 -0.92
N ARG A 40 -20.45 9.26 -0.95
CA ARG A 40 -21.69 8.95 -1.68
C ARG A 40 -22.85 9.81 -1.18
N TYR A 41 -23.02 9.91 0.13
CA TYR A 41 -24.05 10.76 0.72
C TYR A 41 -23.85 12.23 0.34
N ALA A 42 -22.65 12.78 0.51
CA ALA A 42 -22.36 14.17 0.16
C ALA A 42 -22.58 14.45 -1.33
N LYS A 43 -22.18 13.54 -2.22
CA LYS A 43 -22.41 13.61 -3.66
C LYS A 43 -23.89 13.63 -4.01
N GLU A 44 -24.69 12.73 -3.43
CA GLU A 44 -26.12 12.65 -3.69
C GLU A 44 -26.87 13.91 -3.26
N ASN A 45 -26.43 14.51 -2.13
CA ASN A 45 -27.01 15.70 -1.51
C ASN A 45 -26.35 17.02 -1.93
N SER A 46 -25.45 17.01 -2.92
CA SER A 46 -24.70 18.20 -3.36
C SER A 46 -25.53 19.27 -4.09
N GLY A 47 -26.81 19.00 -4.35
CA GLY A 47 -27.74 19.99 -4.92
C GLY A 47 -27.23 20.57 -6.25
N PRO A 48 -27.22 21.91 -6.41
CA PRO A 48 -26.73 22.57 -7.63
C PRO A 48 -25.29 22.24 -8.01
N LEU A 49 -24.45 21.76 -7.07
CA LEU A 49 -23.05 21.42 -7.32
C LEU A 49 -22.84 20.02 -7.90
N LYS A 50 -23.89 19.19 -7.97
CA LYS A 50 -23.82 17.81 -8.47
C LYS A 50 -23.18 17.65 -9.85
N PRO A 51 -23.42 18.55 -10.84
CA PRO A 51 -22.73 18.51 -12.13
C PRO A 51 -21.22 18.75 -11.99
N GLY A 52 -20.80 19.67 -11.11
CA GLY A 52 -19.39 19.95 -10.84
C GLY A 52 -18.70 18.75 -10.20
N VAL A 53 -19.33 18.10 -9.22
CA VAL A 53 -18.80 16.88 -8.59
C VAL A 53 -18.56 15.78 -9.63
N ARG A 54 -19.53 15.53 -10.54
CA ARG A 54 -19.37 14.55 -11.62
C ARG A 54 -18.24 14.92 -12.58
N THR A 55 -18.14 16.20 -12.96
CA THR A 55 -17.07 16.67 -13.85
C THR A 55 -15.69 16.40 -13.25
N VAL A 56 -15.52 16.66 -11.96
CA VAL A 56 -14.25 16.38 -11.26
C VAL A 56 -13.99 14.88 -11.19
N GLU A 57 -14.99 14.05 -10.87
CA GLU A 57 -14.83 12.59 -10.87
C GLU A 57 -14.37 12.05 -12.23
N ASP A 58 -15.01 12.51 -13.32
CA ASP A 58 -14.69 12.08 -14.67
C ASP A 58 -13.31 12.56 -15.10
N THR A 59 -12.95 13.79 -14.71
CA THR A 59 -11.60 14.34 -14.95
C THR A 59 -10.56 13.51 -14.22
N VAL A 60 -10.75 13.26 -12.91
CA VAL A 60 -9.84 12.45 -12.09
C VAL A 60 -9.70 11.05 -12.69
N ARG A 61 -10.80 10.40 -13.07
CA ARG A 61 -10.77 9.08 -13.71
C ARG A 61 -9.96 9.10 -15.01
N THR A 62 -10.15 10.11 -15.84
CA THR A 62 -9.48 10.24 -17.14
C THR A 62 -7.98 10.48 -16.98
N VAL A 63 -7.57 11.34 -16.04
CA VAL A 63 -6.15 11.63 -15.83
C VAL A 63 -5.42 10.52 -15.09
N ILE A 64 -6.09 9.85 -14.14
CA ILE A 64 -5.46 8.84 -13.30
C ILE A 64 -5.40 7.47 -13.98
N GLY A 65 -6.33 7.15 -14.90
CA GLY A 65 -6.37 5.86 -15.59
C GLY A 65 -5.02 5.50 -16.23
N PRO A 66 -4.46 6.34 -17.12
CA PRO A 66 -3.16 6.08 -17.73
C PRO A 66 -1.99 6.01 -16.73
N VAL A 67 -2.07 6.79 -15.64
CA VAL A 67 -1.04 6.81 -14.58
C VAL A 67 -1.07 5.50 -13.80
N HIS A 68 -2.25 5.03 -13.42
CA HIS A 68 -2.42 3.75 -12.75
C HIS A 68 -1.94 2.61 -13.65
N ASP A 69 -2.36 2.56 -14.91
CA ASP A 69 -1.95 1.50 -15.83
C ASP A 69 -0.42 1.43 -15.98
N LYS A 70 0.24 2.60 -16.03
CA LYS A 70 1.70 2.67 -16.16
C LYS A 70 2.48 2.43 -14.86
N PHE A 71 1.92 2.78 -13.71
CA PHE A 71 2.67 2.85 -12.45
C PHE A 71 2.05 2.08 -11.28
N HIS A 72 1.03 1.24 -11.49
CA HIS A 72 0.36 0.48 -10.42
C HIS A 72 1.31 -0.39 -9.58
N ASP A 73 2.41 -0.88 -10.16
CA ASP A 73 3.42 -1.67 -9.44
C ASP A 73 4.39 -0.82 -8.61
N VAL A 74 4.58 0.46 -8.96
CA VAL A 74 5.59 1.34 -8.33
C VAL A 74 5.34 1.53 -6.83
N PRO A 75 4.11 1.79 -6.34
CA PRO A 75 3.84 1.89 -4.91
C PRO A 75 4.28 0.66 -4.12
N PHE A 76 4.00 -0.54 -4.64
CA PHE A 76 4.38 -1.78 -3.94
C PHE A 76 5.90 -2.01 -3.96
N GLN A 77 6.56 -1.67 -5.07
CA GLN A 77 8.03 -1.71 -5.14
C GLN A 77 8.67 -0.71 -4.18
N LEU A 78 8.10 0.50 -4.06
CA LEU A 78 8.55 1.50 -3.10
C LEU A 78 8.39 1.01 -1.66
N LEU A 79 7.27 0.36 -1.34
CA LEU A 79 7.06 -0.25 -0.02
C LEU A 79 8.13 -1.29 0.30
N LYS A 80 8.49 -2.16 -0.65
CA LYS A 80 9.59 -3.12 -0.47
C LYS A 80 10.93 -2.44 -0.23
N PHE A 81 11.21 -1.37 -0.97
CA PHE A 81 12.44 -0.60 -0.81
C PHE A 81 12.52 0.00 0.60
N VAL A 82 11.45 0.66 1.06
CA VAL A 82 11.37 1.25 2.40
C VAL A 82 11.48 0.16 3.48
N ASP A 83 10.76 -0.95 3.32
CA ASP A 83 10.80 -2.09 4.24
C ASP A 83 12.21 -2.67 4.38
N HIS A 84 12.94 -2.82 3.27
CA HIS A 84 14.32 -3.25 3.27
C HIS A 84 15.24 -2.22 3.93
N LYS A 85 15.01 -0.93 3.68
CA LYS A 85 15.84 0.11 4.29
C LYS A 85 15.68 0.16 5.81
N ILE A 86 14.46 -0.04 6.31
CA ILE A 86 14.20 -0.17 7.75
C ILE A 86 14.95 -1.38 8.32
N ASP A 87 14.97 -2.52 7.62
CA ASP A 87 15.72 -3.70 8.04
C ASP A 87 17.23 -3.45 8.14
N GLU A 88 17.82 -2.74 7.15
CA GLU A 88 19.21 -2.30 7.21
C GLU A 88 19.48 -1.40 8.40
N SER A 89 18.70 -0.33 8.55
CA SER A 89 18.89 0.65 9.62
C SER A 89 18.73 0.03 11.01
N LEU A 90 17.80 -0.91 11.19
CA LEU A 90 17.64 -1.60 12.46
C LEU A 90 18.83 -2.53 12.77
N ARG A 91 19.39 -3.20 11.75
CA ARG A 91 20.60 -4.03 11.90
C ARG A 91 21.84 -3.20 12.20
N GLU A 92 21.97 -2.03 11.60
CA GLU A 92 23.05 -1.09 11.91
C GLU A 92 22.91 -0.55 13.33
N LEU A 93 21.70 -0.17 13.74
CA LEU A 93 21.41 0.28 15.09
C LEU A 93 21.72 -0.81 16.13
N ASP A 94 21.28 -2.04 15.90
CA ASP A 94 21.55 -3.18 16.79
C ASP A 94 23.05 -3.48 16.93
N ARG A 95 23.85 -3.24 15.89
CA ARG A 95 25.32 -3.37 15.95
C ARG A 95 25.99 -2.21 16.69
N GLN A 96 25.42 -1.02 16.63
CA GLN A 96 26.00 0.20 17.21
C GLN A 96 25.57 0.46 18.65
N VAL A 97 24.43 -0.08 19.07
CA VAL A 97 23.97 -0.05 20.45
C VAL A 97 24.51 -1.31 21.13
N PRO A 98 25.54 -1.21 22.00
CA PRO A 98 25.90 -2.34 22.84
C PRO A 98 24.66 -2.74 23.62
N SER A 99 24.41 -4.03 23.75
CA SER A 99 23.27 -4.65 24.46
C SER A 99 23.14 -4.13 25.89
N GLN A 100 22.63 -2.91 26.04
CA GLN A 100 22.34 -2.25 27.30
C GLN A 100 20.87 -2.54 27.53
N ILE A 101 20.64 -3.67 28.20
CA ILE A 101 19.69 -3.95 29.28
C ILE A 101 19.56 -5.49 29.33
N HIS A 102 20.62 -6.15 29.79
CA HIS A 102 20.44 -7.31 30.66
C HIS A 102 20.48 -6.73 32.08
N LYS A 103 19.31 -6.54 32.69
CA LYS A 103 19.18 -6.41 34.14
C LYS A 103 17.94 -7.17 34.58
#